data_AF-A0A1R3I396-F1
#
_entry.id   AF-A0A1R3I396-F1
#
_cell.length_a   1.000
_cell.length_b   1.000
_cell.length_c   1.000
_cell.angle_alpha   90.00
_cell.angle_beta   90.00
_cell.angle_gamma   90.00
#
_symmetry.space_group_name_H-M   'P 1'
#
loop_
_entity.id
_entity.type
_entity.pdbx_description
1 polymer ?
#
loop_
_entity_poly.entity_id
_entity_poly.type
_entity_poly.pdbx_seq_one_letter_code
_entity_poly.pdbx_strand_id
1 'polypeptide(L)'
;MSKNLLLNTLNIIHPPLDPSTDPKHVFTGNYAPVNELDPMDCQVIEGELPLSLNGVYIRNGPNPQLQPRRALHLFDGDGMLHSLRLSNGNATYCSRYVKTYKYMLEQEAGFPIIPNFFSGFYGLADAFQFLLIDIGKVLTGHIDLMKGFGVANTSIAFFANKLLALSDSDLPYLISLTQTGDIETLGRWEVSKKLLANMSAHPKIDMETKETFTFSTSFTIPHLSFFLSL
;
A
#
# COMPACT_ATOMS: atom_id res chain seq x y z
N MET A 1 34.95 -30.92 -2.55
CA MET A 1 34.13 -30.95 -1.31
C MET A 1 33.80 -29.54 -0.77
N SER A 2 34.71 -28.56 -0.84
CA SER A 2 34.51 -27.20 -0.29
C SER A 2 33.47 -26.31 -1.02
N LYS A 3 33.38 -26.33 -2.36
CA LYS A 3 32.43 -25.47 -3.11
C LYS A 3 30.96 -25.82 -2.89
N ASN A 4 30.62 -27.11 -2.83
CA ASN A 4 29.24 -27.56 -2.59
C ASN A 4 28.78 -27.23 -1.17
N LEU A 5 29.68 -27.29 -0.19
CA LEU A 5 29.35 -26.88 1.18
C LEU A 5 29.09 -25.37 1.25
N LEU A 6 29.95 -24.55 0.63
CA LEU A 6 29.77 -23.09 0.56
C LEU A 6 28.47 -22.70 -0.17
N LEU A 7 28.17 -23.33 -1.31
CA LEU A 7 26.91 -23.13 -2.04
C LEU A 7 25.69 -23.53 -1.20
N ASN A 8 25.76 -24.65 -0.49
CA ASN A 8 24.67 -25.08 0.39
C ASN A 8 24.48 -24.12 1.57
N THR A 9 25.56 -23.63 2.19
CA THR A 9 25.45 -22.64 3.28
C THR A 9 24.91 -21.30 2.76
N LEU A 10 25.36 -20.84 1.59
CA LEU A 10 24.85 -19.63 0.93
C LEU A 10 23.36 -19.76 0.61
N ASN A 11 22.91 -20.90 0.10
CA ASN A 11 21.50 -21.15 -0.22
C ASN A 11 20.61 -21.24 1.03
N ILE A 12 21.15 -21.65 2.18
CA ILE A 12 20.43 -21.67 3.45
C ILE A 12 20.25 -20.24 4.00
N ILE A 13 21.27 -19.38 3.84
CA ILE A 13 21.26 -17.99 4.33
C ILE A 13 20.43 -17.09 3.39
N HIS A 14 20.64 -17.25 2.09
CA HIS A 14 19.99 -16.53 0.99
C HIS A 14 19.52 -17.54 -0.07
N PRO A 15 18.33 -18.14 0.11
CA PRO A 15 17.80 -19.03 -0.90
C PRO A 15 17.57 -18.28 -2.21
N PRO A 16 17.67 -18.96 -3.37
CA PRO A 16 17.29 -18.36 -4.64
C PRO A 16 15.84 -17.86 -4.57
N LEU A 17 15.62 -16.67 -5.12
CA LEU A 17 14.30 -16.06 -5.13
C LEU A 17 13.39 -16.80 -6.12
N ASP A 18 12.17 -17.08 -5.67
CA ASP A 18 11.10 -17.58 -6.51
C ASP A 18 10.68 -16.45 -7.45
N PRO A 19 10.37 -16.73 -8.73
CA PRO A 19 9.95 -15.70 -9.68
C PRO A 19 8.78 -14.82 -9.21
N SER A 20 7.91 -15.31 -8.33
CA SER A 20 6.80 -14.54 -7.74
C SER A 20 7.24 -13.46 -6.72
N THR A 21 8.50 -13.49 -6.30
CA THR A 21 9.07 -12.55 -5.32
C THR A 21 10.42 -11.96 -5.75
N ASP A 22 11.03 -12.43 -6.84
CA ASP A 22 12.24 -11.82 -7.40
C ASP A 22 11.89 -10.51 -8.10
N PRO A 23 12.41 -9.36 -7.64
CA PRO A 23 12.14 -8.08 -8.29
C PRO A 23 12.51 -8.00 -9.77
N LYS A 24 13.46 -8.82 -10.23
CA LYS A 24 13.81 -8.93 -11.66
C LYS A 24 12.71 -9.52 -12.53
N HIS A 25 11.70 -10.13 -11.90
CA HIS A 25 10.54 -10.70 -12.58
C HIS A 25 9.27 -9.91 -12.24
N VAL A 26 9.05 -9.61 -10.96
CA VAL A 26 7.80 -9.02 -10.46
C VAL A 26 7.61 -7.56 -10.90
N PHE A 27 8.65 -6.73 -10.79
CA PHE A 27 8.56 -5.28 -11.04
C PHE A 27 9.24 -4.92 -12.37
N THR A 28 8.79 -5.55 -13.45
CA THR A 28 9.31 -5.31 -14.81
C THR A 28 8.20 -4.96 -15.80
N GLY A 29 8.57 -4.34 -16.92
CA GLY A 29 7.61 -3.90 -17.93
C GLY A 29 6.57 -2.94 -17.35
N ASN A 30 5.28 -3.23 -17.55
CA ASN A 30 4.18 -2.41 -17.05
C ASN A 30 3.96 -2.51 -15.52
N TYR A 31 4.66 -3.43 -14.84
CA TYR A 31 4.66 -3.52 -13.37
C TYR A 31 5.87 -2.81 -12.74
N ALA A 32 6.76 -2.23 -13.55
CA ALA A 32 7.86 -1.44 -13.02
C ALA A 32 7.33 -0.20 -12.27
N PRO A 33 7.98 0.20 -11.16
CA PRO A 33 7.54 1.36 -10.40
C PRO A 33 7.67 2.64 -11.22
N VAL A 34 6.77 3.59 -10.96
CA VAL A 34 6.76 4.93 -11.54
C VAL A 34 6.93 5.99 -10.47
N ASN A 35 7.43 7.17 -10.87
CA ASN A 35 7.56 8.33 -10.00
C ASN A 35 6.21 9.05 -9.84
N GLU A 36 6.07 9.83 -8.78
CA GLU A 36 4.96 10.77 -8.63
C GLU A 36 4.93 11.78 -9.78
N LEU A 37 3.74 12.25 -10.11
CA LEU A 37 3.51 13.27 -11.13
C LEU A 37 2.58 14.30 -10.53
N ASP A 38 3.01 15.56 -10.56
CA ASP A 38 2.18 16.71 -10.20
C ASP A 38 0.95 16.78 -11.11
N PRO A 39 -0.14 17.45 -10.67
CA PRO A 39 -1.31 17.67 -11.50
C PRO A 39 -0.92 18.23 -12.87
N MET A 40 -1.23 17.47 -13.91
CA MET A 40 -0.87 17.77 -15.29
C MET A 40 -2.12 17.66 -16.17
N ASP A 41 -2.36 18.70 -16.95
CA ASP A 41 -3.45 18.70 -17.93
C ASP A 41 -3.16 17.71 -19.06
N CYS A 42 -4.15 16.87 -19.35
CA CYS A 42 -4.10 15.86 -20.38
C CYS A 42 -4.71 16.38 -21.68
N GLN A 43 -3.96 16.27 -22.78
CA GLN A 43 -4.48 16.55 -24.11
C GLN A 43 -5.34 15.40 -24.61
N VAL A 44 -6.52 15.71 -25.15
CA VAL A 44 -7.34 14.75 -25.89
C VAL A 44 -6.72 14.55 -27.28
N ILE A 45 -6.28 13.33 -27.56
CA ILE A 45 -5.61 12.98 -28.84
C ILE A 45 -6.64 12.57 -29.91
N GLU A 46 -7.73 11.91 -29.52
CA GLU A 46 -8.77 11.42 -30.42
C GLU A 46 -10.15 11.57 -29.76
N GLY A 47 -11.15 11.98 -30.55
CA GLY A 47 -12.52 12.19 -30.07
C GLY A 47 -12.68 13.45 -29.20
N GLU A 48 -13.73 13.46 -28.39
CA GLU A 48 -14.07 14.57 -27.50
C GLU A 48 -14.52 14.04 -26.14
N LEU A 49 -14.10 14.70 -25.05
CA LEU A 49 -14.58 14.39 -23.71
C LEU A 49 -15.99 14.98 -23.52
N PRO A 50 -17.01 14.16 -23.19
CA PRO A 50 -18.35 14.67 -22.98
C PRO A 50 -18.40 15.72 -21.86
N LEU A 51 -19.04 16.85 -22.12
CA LEU A 51 -19.18 17.94 -21.15
C LEU A 51 -19.94 17.54 -19.88
N SER A 52 -20.74 16.47 -19.95
CA SER A 52 -21.47 15.92 -18.82
C SER A 52 -20.61 15.10 -17.85
N LEU A 53 -19.38 14.69 -18.24
CA LEU A 53 -18.47 14.02 -17.33
C LEU A 53 -17.87 15.01 -16.34
N ASN A 54 -18.25 14.86 -15.08
CA ASN A 54 -17.77 15.67 -13.98
C ASN A 54 -17.48 14.77 -12.77
N GLY A 55 -16.21 14.55 -12.48
CA GLY A 55 -15.81 13.66 -11.39
C GLY A 55 -14.33 13.30 -11.45
N VAL A 56 -13.93 12.32 -10.65
CA VAL A 56 -12.55 11.84 -10.59
C VAL A 56 -12.55 10.33 -10.64
N TYR A 57 -11.83 9.76 -11.60
CA TYR A 57 -11.47 8.35 -11.60
C TYR A 57 -10.19 8.18 -10.79
N ILE A 58 -10.18 7.28 -9.82
CA ILE A 58 -9.01 6.98 -8.99
C ILE A 58 -8.73 5.49 -9.05
N ARG A 59 -7.46 5.14 -9.24
CA ARG A 59 -6.96 3.76 -9.16
C ARG A 59 -5.86 3.68 -8.12
N ASN A 60 -5.90 2.64 -7.30
CA ASN A 60 -4.84 2.28 -6.37
C ASN A 60 -4.04 1.08 -6.91
N GLY A 61 -2.79 0.93 -6.48
CA GLY A 61 -1.98 -0.23 -6.78
C GLY A 61 -0.62 -0.21 -6.07
N PRO A 62 0.09 -1.35 -6.08
CA PRO A 62 1.43 -1.46 -5.54
C PRO A 62 2.45 -0.77 -6.44
N ASN A 63 3.31 0.03 -5.85
CA ASN A 63 4.41 0.74 -6.50
C ASN A 63 5.53 0.89 -5.46
N PRO A 64 6.57 0.04 -5.46
CA PRO A 64 7.66 0.16 -4.49
C PRO A 64 8.40 1.49 -4.65
N GLN A 65 8.53 2.28 -3.58
CA GLN A 65 9.30 3.54 -3.63
C GLN A 65 10.81 3.35 -3.65
N LEU A 66 11.28 2.25 -3.08
CA LEU A 66 12.69 1.91 -2.99
C LEU A 66 12.95 0.67 -3.83
N GLN A 67 14.10 0.64 -4.51
CA GLN A 67 14.49 -0.57 -5.24
C GLN A 67 14.69 -1.74 -4.26
N PRO A 68 13.90 -2.81 -4.38
CA PRO A 68 14.04 -3.97 -3.51
C PRO A 68 15.37 -4.67 -3.78
N ARG A 69 16.17 -4.83 -2.71
CA ARG A 69 17.44 -5.59 -2.75
C ARG A 69 17.27 -7.06 -2.37
N ARG A 70 16.06 -7.45 -1.95
CA ARG A 70 15.67 -8.80 -1.51
C ARG A 70 14.31 -9.16 -2.10
N ALA A 71 13.75 -10.29 -1.68
CA ALA A 71 12.42 -10.74 -2.09
C ALA A 71 11.36 -9.64 -1.87
N LEU A 72 10.62 -9.28 -2.91
CA LEU A 72 9.47 -8.38 -2.84
C LEU A 72 8.32 -8.97 -3.65
N HIS A 73 7.26 -9.39 -2.97
CA HIS A 73 6.04 -9.82 -3.64
C HIS A 73 5.31 -8.61 -4.23
N LEU A 74 4.55 -8.80 -5.31
CA LEU A 74 3.83 -7.71 -5.99
C LEU A 74 2.94 -6.91 -5.01
N PHE A 75 2.27 -7.62 -4.10
CA PHE A 75 1.35 -7.00 -3.12
C PHE A 75 2.04 -6.27 -1.97
N ASP A 76 3.36 -6.38 -1.84
CA ASP A 76 4.11 -5.71 -0.78
C ASP A 76 4.64 -4.32 -1.23
N GLY A 77 4.40 -3.90 -2.48
CA GLY A 77 4.75 -2.56 -2.94
C GLY A 77 3.93 -1.46 -2.27
N ASP A 78 4.51 -0.28 -2.05
CA ASP A 78 3.82 0.85 -1.43
C ASP A 78 2.59 1.30 -2.25
N GLY A 79 1.54 1.78 -1.59
CA GLY A 79 0.34 2.24 -2.27
C GLY A 79 0.59 3.52 -3.06
N MET A 80 0.22 3.51 -4.34
CA MET A 80 0.24 4.70 -5.19
C MET A 80 -1.13 4.90 -5.85
N LEU A 81 -1.66 6.10 -5.68
CA LEU A 81 -2.91 6.52 -6.26
C LEU A 81 -2.64 7.25 -7.57
N HIS A 82 -3.41 6.90 -8.59
CA HIS A 82 -3.51 7.60 -9.86
C HIS A 82 -4.90 8.23 -9.95
N SER A 83 -4.98 9.54 -10.13
CA SER A 83 -6.24 10.26 -10.33
C SER A 83 -6.34 10.80 -11.75
N LEU A 84 -7.54 10.77 -12.30
CA LEU A 84 -7.92 11.44 -13.54
C LEU A 84 -9.18 12.25 -13.25
N ARG A 85 -9.01 13.56 -13.05
CA ARG A 85 -10.11 14.51 -12.85
C ARG A 85 -10.66 14.92 -14.20
N LEU A 86 -11.97 14.77 -14.38
CA LEU A 86 -12.70 15.12 -15.60
C LEU A 86 -13.68 16.24 -15.28
N SER A 87 -13.61 17.35 -16.01
CA SER A 87 -14.53 18.47 -15.82
C SER A 87 -14.57 19.36 -17.06
N ASN A 88 -15.77 19.70 -17.55
CA ASN A 88 -15.98 20.63 -18.66
C ASN A 88 -15.16 20.30 -19.92
N GLY A 89 -15.10 19.02 -20.28
CA GLY A 89 -14.35 18.55 -21.46
C GLY A 89 -12.82 18.52 -21.27
N ASN A 90 -12.31 18.80 -20.07
CA ASN A 90 -10.89 18.74 -19.73
C ASN A 90 -10.58 17.56 -18.83
N ALA A 91 -9.32 17.11 -18.87
CA ALA A 91 -8.78 16.06 -18.02
C ALA A 91 -7.49 16.52 -17.34
N THR A 92 -7.34 16.26 -16.04
CA THR A 92 -6.11 16.50 -15.28
C THR A 92 -5.70 15.21 -14.60
N TYR A 93 -4.47 14.77 -14.82
CA TYR A 93 -3.90 13.57 -14.22
C TYR A 93 -2.95 13.92 -13.08
N CYS A 94 -2.97 13.14 -12.01
CA CYS A 94 -1.99 13.24 -10.92
C CYS A 94 -1.67 11.83 -10.40
N SER A 95 -0.47 11.64 -9.84
CA SER A 95 -0.18 10.43 -9.09
C SER A 95 0.71 10.67 -7.87
N ARG A 96 0.29 10.12 -6.73
CA ARG A 96 0.93 10.27 -5.41
C ARG A 96 1.00 8.96 -4.66
N TYR A 97 2.07 8.75 -3.93
CA TYR A 97 2.13 7.71 -2.92
C TYR A 97 1.16 8.01 -1.78
N VAL A 98 0.53 6.97 -1.24
CA VAL A 98 -0.14 7.05 0.04
C VAL A 98 0.95 7.14 1.11
N LYS A 99 0.96 8.22 1.89
CA LYS A 99 1.98 8.48 2.92
C LYS A 99 1.69 7.63 4.16
N THR A 100 1.89 6.32 4.05
CA THR A 100 1.76 5.39 5.17
C THR A 100 2.90 5.56 6.16
N TYR A 101 2.72 5.07 7.40
CA TYR A 101 3.81 5.08 8.37
C TYR A 101 5.04 4.32 7.86
N LYS A 102 4.83 3.15 7.25
CA LYS A 102 5.89 2.38 6.56
C LYS A 102 6.57 3.21 5.48
N TYR A 103 5.78 3.84 4.60
CA TYR A 103 6.31 4.64 3.51
C TYR A 103 7.23 5.76 4.02
N MET A 104 6.75 6.56 4.97
CA MET A 104 7.50 7.72 5.48
C MET A 104 8.78 7.28 6.20
N LEU A 105 8.70 6.23 7.02
CA LEU A 105 9.85 5.72 7.77
C LEU A 105 10.96 5.20 6.85
N GLU A 106 10.59 4.44 5.81
CA GLU A 106 11.55 3.85 4.87
C GLU A 106 12.12 4.91 3.91
N GLN A 107 11.31 5.91 3.55
CA GLN A 107 11.76 7.06 2.77
C GLN A 107 12.84 7.86 3.51
N GLU A 108 12.61 8.16 4.79
CA GLU A 108 13.57 8.88 5.64
C GLU A 108 14.88 8.10 5.82
N ALA A 109 14.79 6.78 5.97
CA ALA A 109 15.95 5.93 6.13
C ALA A 109 16.72 5.65 4.82
N GLY A 110 16.03 5.72 3.67
CA GLY A 110 16.59 5.39 2.36
C GLY A 110 16.76 3.88 2.10
N PHE A 111 16.19 3.01 2.95
CA PHE A 111 16.18 1.56 2.77
C PHE A 111 14.96 0.93 3.48
N PRO A 112 14.50 -0.26 3.05
CA PRO A 112 13.39 -0.96 3.70
C PRO A 112 13.69 -1.31 5.17
N ILE A 113 12.75 -1.01 6.07
CA ILE A 113 12.88 -1.22 7.52
C ILE A 113 11.81 -2.17 8.04
N ILE A 114 10.56 -2.01 7.58
CA ILE A 114 9.44 -2.80 8.07
C ILE A 114 9.35 -4.06 7.21
N PRO A 115 9.39 -5.26 7.81
CA PRO A 115 9.24 -6.50 7.06
C PRO A 115 7.94 -6.53 6.28
N ASN A 116 8.02 -7.03 5.05
CA ASN A 116 6.88 -7.18 4.17
C ASN A 116 6.04 -8.40 4.56
N PHE A 117 4.73 -8.35 4.32
CA PHE A 117 3.82 -9.38 4.81
C PHE A 117 3.99 -10.71 4.06
N PHE A 118 4.13 -10.67 2.74
CA PHE A 118 4.26 -11.88 1.92
C PHE A 118 5.72 -12.32 1.74
N SER A 119 6.65 -11.39 1.57
CA SER A 119 8.05 -11.72 1.25
C SER A 119 9.08 -11.36 2.33
N GLY A 120 8.66 -10.84 3.49
CA GLY A 120 9.58 -10.32 4.51
C GLY A 120 10.46 -11.35 5.22
N PHE A 121 10.14 -12.64 5.11
CA PHE A 121 10.85 -13.75 5.78
C PHE A 121 11.30 -14.84 4.81
N TYR A 122 11.77 -14.44 3.62
CA TYR A 122 12.10 -15.38 2.55
C TYR A 122 13.28 -16.32 2.88
N GLY A 123 14.22 -15.93 3.76
CA GLY A 123 15.33 -16.80 4.21
C GLY A 123 15.74 -16.57 5.67
N LEU A 124 16.66 -17.41 6.17
CA LEU A 124 17.12 -17.32 7.58
C LEU A 124 17.77 -15.96 7.90
N ALA A 125 18.49 -15.37 6.94
CA ALA A 125 19.05 -14.03 7.14
C ALA A 125 17.97 -12.96 7.33
N ASP A 126 16.80 -13.09 6.68
CA ASP A 126 15.67 -12.18 6.88
C ASP A 126 15.09 -12.33 8.29
N ALA A 127 14.90 -13.58 8.74
CA ALA A 127 14.43 -13.87 10.09
C ALA A 127 15.40 -13.35 11.18
N PHE A 128 16.71 -13.54 10.99
CA PHE A 128 17.72 -13.02 11.92
C PHE A 128 17.80 -11.49 11.92
N GLN A 129 17.74 -10.86 10.75
CA GLN A 129 17.69 -9.40 10.63
C GLN A 129 16.50 -8.84 11.41
N PHE A 130 15.31 -9.42 11.23
CA PHE A 130 14.13 -9.01 11.96
C PHE A 130 14.28 -9.19 13.48
N LEU A 131 14.70 -10.38 13.93
CA LEU A 131 14.82 -10.73 15.35
C LEU A 131 15.85 -9.86 16.09
N LEU A 132 17.00 -9.58 15.46
CA LEU A 132 18.11 -8.89 16.11
C LEU A 132 18.03 -7.37 15.98
N ILE A 133 17.58 -6.85 14.83
CA ILE A 133 17.68 -5.42 14.53
C ILE A 133 16.31 -4.76 14.62
N ASP A 134 15.28 -5.31 13.98
CA ASP A 134 13.99 -4.63 13.91
C ASP A 134 13.24 -4.70 15.24
N ILE A 135 13.32 -5.82 15.98
CA ILE A 135 12.84 -5.88 17.37
C ILE A 135 13.60 -4.89 18.26
N GLY A 136 14.92 -4.75 18.09
CA GLY A 136 15.71 -3.76 18.82
C GLY A 136 15.22 -2.33 18.56
N LYS A 137 14.91 -2.00 17.30
CA LYS A 137 14.32 -0.69 16.94
C LYS A 137 12.94 -0.47 17.52
N VAL A 138 12.10 -1.51 17.59
CA VAL A 138 10.79 -1.44 18.26
C VAL A 138 10.96 -1.20 19.77
N LEU A 139 11.82 -1.97 20.43
CA LEU A 139 12.08 -1.86 21.87
C LEU A 139 12.71 -0.52 22.26
N THR A 140 13.50 0.08 21.37
CA THR A 140 14.12 1.40 21.57
C THR A 140 13.23 2.56 21.12
N GLY A 141 12.02 2.29 20.61
CA GLY A 141 11.05 3.31 20.20
C GLY A 141 11.33 3.97 18.85
N HIS A 142 12.27 3.48 18.06
CA HIS A 142 12.54 3.96 16.70
C HIS A 142 11.47 3.49 15.70
N ILE A 143 10.81 2.35 15.98
CA ILE A 143 9.66 1.85 15.21
C ILE A 143 8.47 1.73 16.16
N ASP A 144 7.36 2.36 15.79
CA ASP A 144 6.10 2.26 16.50
C ASP A 144 5.10 1.42 15.70
N LEU A 145 4.99 0.13 16.03
CA LEU A 145 4.06 -0.79 15.38
C LEU A 145 2.59 -0.39 15.57
N MET A 146 2.28 0.44 16.56
CA MET A 146 0.92 0.95 16.75
C MET A 146 0.51 1.94 15.66
N LYS A 147 1.48 2.54 14.95
CA LYS A 147 1.23 3.43 13.80
C LYS A 147 0.95 2.68 12.49
N GLY A 148 0.98 1.34 12.51
CA GLY A 148 0.63 0.49 11.38
C GLY A 148 1.86 0.07 10.56
N PHE A 149 1.71 -0.98 9.76
CA PHE A 149 2.76 -1.53 8.90
C PHE A 149 2.26 -1.79 7.48
N GLY A 150 1.03 -1.37 7.16
CA GLY A 150 0.43 -1.61 5.86
C GLY A 150 0.92 -0.66 4.78
N VAL A 151 0.65 -1.07 3.56
CA VAL A 151 1.07 -0.39 2.33
C VAL A 151 -0.06 0.40 1.67
N ALA A 152 -1.31 0.22 2.10
CA ALA A 152 -2.49 0.94 1.59
C ALA A 152 -2.64 0.91 0.05
N ASN A 153 -2.35 -0.24 -0.57
CA ASN A 153 -2.20 -0.40 -2.02
C ASN A 153 -3.32 -1.19 -2.72
N THR A 154 -4.28 -1.75 -1.96
CA THR A 154 -5.19 -2.76 -2.46
C THR A 154 -6.41 -2.16 -3.15
N SER A 155 -6.99 -1.10 -2.55
CA SER A 155 -8.16 -0.45 -3.11
C SER A 155 -8.33 1.00 -2.63
N ILE A 156 -9.31 1.68 -3.22
CA ILE A 156 -9.76 3.03 -2.84
C ILE A 156 -11.29 2.98 -2.76
N ALA A 157 -11.88 3.46 -1.67
CA ALA A 157 -13.33 3.43 -1.50
C ALA A 157 -13.84 4.59 -0.63
N PHE A 158 -15.13 4.89 -0.77
CA PHE A 158 -15.83 5.75 0.18
C PHE A 158 -16.33 4.93 1.38
N PHE A 159 -16.12 5.46 2.58
CA PHE A 159 -16.68 4.91 3.82
C PHE A 159 -16.94 6.08 4.77
N ALA A 160 -18.14 6.18 5.34
CA ALA A 160 -18.53 7.29 6.22
C ALA A 160 -18.25 8.68 5.61
N ASN A 161 -18.56 8.86 4.32
CA ASN A 161 -18.27 10.07 3.51
C ASN A 161 -16.79 10.46 3.45
N LYS A 162 -15.88 9.52 3.69
CA LYS A 162 -14.42 9.70 3.58
C LYS A 162 -13.89 8.85 2.44
N LEU A 163 -12.98 9.40 1.65
CA LEU A 163 -12.23 8.66 0.66
C LEU A 163 -11.03 7.99 1.33
N LEU A 164 -10.91 6.67 1.21
CA LEU A 164 -9.94 5.88 1.96
C LEU A 164 -9.11 4.99 1.03
N ALA A 165 -7.79 5.07 1.16
CA ALA A 165 -6.87 4.06 0.62
C ALA A 165 -6.77 2.88 1.60
N LEU A 166 -6.91 1.67 1.09
CA LEU A 166 -7.15 0.48 1.90
C LEU A 166 -6.13 -0.64 1.62
N SER A 167 -5.87 -1.44 2.65
CA SER A 167 -5.07 -2.67 2.62
C SER A 167 -5.50 -3.55 3.79
N ASP A 168 -5.71 -4.86 3.57
CA ASP A 168 -6.21 -5.78 4.60
C ASP A 168 -5.27 -5.94 5.82
N SER A 169 -4.02 -5.49 5.70
CA SER A 169 -2.99 -5.57 6.74
C SER A 169 -2.99 -4.40 7.73
N ASP A 170 -3.76 -3.34 7.50
CA ASP A 170 -3.68 -2.11 8.30
C ASP A 170 -5.01 -1.34 8.32
N LEU A 171 -5.08 -0.28 9.11
CA LEU A 171 -6.15 0.70 9.07
C LEU A 171 -6.11 1.51 7.76
N PRO A 172 -7.28 1.99 7.29
CA PRO A 172 -7.36 2.82 6.10
C PRO A 172 -6.63 4.16 6.27
N TYR A 173 -6.17 4.72 5.16
CA TYR A 173 -5.60 6.06 5.12
C TYR A 173 -6.57 7.03 4.45
N LEU A 174 -6.80 8.16 5.11
CA LEU A 174 -7.69 9.21 4.63
C LEU A 174 -7.04 9.97 3.48
N ILE A 175 -7.75 10.06 2.37
CA ILE A 175 -7.31 10.73 1.15
C ILE A 175 -8.19 11.95 0.89
N SER A 176 -7.54 13.05 0.54
CA SER A 176 -8.19 14.27 0.07
C SER A 176 -7.77 14.55 -1.37
N LEU A 177 -8.69 15.13 -2.14
CA LEU A 177 -8.39 15.64 -3.48
C LEU A 177 -8.48 17.15 -3.46
N THR A 178 -7.42 17.82 -3.91
CA THR A 178 -7.41 19.28 -4.00
C THR A 178 -8.23 19.75 -5.22
N GLN A 179 -8.57 21.04 -5.24
CA GLN A 179 -9.27 21.63 -6.40
C GLN A 179 -8.43 21.58 -7.68
N THR A 180 -7.10 21.58 -7.56
CA THR A 180 -6.16 21.46 -8.69
C THR A 180 -6.01 20.02 -9.18
N GLY A 181 -6.65 19.04 -8.53
CA GLY A 181 -6.57 17.63 -8.90
C GLY A 181 -5.42 16.87 -8.22
N ASP A 182 -4.75 17.48 -7.25
CA ASP A 182 -3.71 16.82 -6.44
C ASP A 182 -4.33 15.86 -5.41
N ILE A 183 -3.52 14.92 -4.92
CA ILE A 183 -3.91 13.88 -3.96
C ILE A 183 -3.11 14.09 -2.67
N GLU A 184 -3.82 14.25 -1.55
CA GLU A 184 -3.20 14.43 -0.24
C GLU A 184 -3.53 13.24 0.67
N THR A 185 -2.52 12.68 1.33
CA THR A 185 -2.74 11.73 2.43
C THR A 185 -2.90 12.52 3.73
N LEU A 186 -4.10 12.53 4.30
CA LEU A 186 -4.39 13.26 5.54
C LEU A 186 -3.96 12.49 6.80
N GLY A 187 -3.79 11.17 6.69
CA GLY A 187 -3.27 10.32 7.75
C GLY A 187 -4.02 9.01 7.89
N ARG A 188 -3.53 8.15 8.79
CA ARG A 188 -4.16 6.86 9.13
C ARG A 188 -5.44 7.11 9.91
N TRP A 189 -6.56 6.57 9.42
CA TRP A 189 -7.88 6.84 9.98
C TRP A 189 -8.30 5.79 11.01
N GLU A 190 -8.44 6.21 12.25
CA GLU A 190 -8.98 5.40 13.34
C GLU A 190 -10.51 5.40 13.30
N VAL A 191 -11.11 4.34 12.74
CA VAL A 191 -12.58 4.20 12.58
C VAL A 191 -13.30 4.24 13.94
N SER A 192 -12.72 3.65 14.98
CA SER A 192 -13.20 3.78 16.36
C SER A 192 -12.09 3.49 17.36
N LYS A 193 -12.18 4.07 18.58
CA LYS A 193 -11.27 3.76 19.71
C LYS A 193 -11.34 2.28 20.14
N LYS A 194 -12.32 1.51 19.66
CA LYS A 194 -12.40 0.05 19.84
C LYS A 194 -11.63 -0.65 18.72
N LEU A 195 -10.32 -0.74 18.95
CA LEU A 195 -9.48 -1.91 18.62
C LEU A 195 -9.66 -2.55 17.23
N LEU A 196 -9.62 -1.76 16.15
CA LEU A 196 -9.37 -2.32 14.83
C LEU A 196 -7.88 -2.24 14.54
N ALA A 197 -7.23 -3.40 14.38
CA ALA A 197 -5.87 -3.46 13.85
C ALA A 197 -5.87 -3.26 12.32
N ASN A 198 -6.95 -3.67 11.66
CA ASN A 198 -7.14 -3.64 10.22
C ASN A 198 -8.61 -3.48 9.83
N MET A 199 -8.85 -3.22 8.54
CA MET A 199 -10.16 -3.18 7.91
C MET A 199 -10.05 -3.80 6.51
N SER A 200 -11.10 -4.51 6.08
CA SER A 200 -11.12 -5.11 4.74
C SER A 200 -10.91 -4.05 3.66
N ALA A 201 -10.13 -4.39 2.64
CA ALA A 201 -9.96 -3.57 1.45
C ALA A 201 -11.20 -3.50 0.55
N HIS A 202 -12.29 -4.19 0.88
CA HIS A 202 -13.47 -4.23 0.01
C HIS A 202 -14.77 -3.90 0.74
N PRO A 203 -14.89 -2.70 1.36
CA PRO A 203 -16.15 -2.29 1.96
C PRO A 203 -17.25 -2.22 0.90
N LYS A 204 -18.50 -2.43 1.33
CA LYS A 204 -19.69 -2.43 0.47
C LYS A 204 -20.64 -1.35 0.93
N ILE A 205 -21.10 -0.52 0.00
CA ILE A 205 -22.07 0.53 0.27
C ILE A 205 -23.43 0.04 -0.22
N ASP A 206 -24.44 0.10 0.65
CA ASP A 206 -25.82 -0.09 0.25
C ASP A 206 -26.32 1.18 -0.46
N MET A 207 -26.85 1.03 -1.66
CA MET A 207 -27.26 2.17 -2.48
C MET A 207 -28.59 2.79 -2.04
N GLU A 208 -29.43 2.05 -1.32
CA GLU A 208 -30.70 2.52 -0.77
C GLU A 208 -30.49 3.18 0.59
N THR A 209 -29.84 2.48 1.53
CA THR A 209 -29.66 3.00 2.91
C THR A 209 -28.47 3.92 3.06
N LYS A 210 -27.52 3.89 2.11
CA LYS A 210 -26.20 4.56 2.18
C LYS A 210 -25.29 4.06 3.27
N GLU A 211 -25.67 2.99 3.95
CA GLU A 211 -24.84 2.34 4.96
C GLU A 211 -23.62 1.70 4.31
N THR A 212 -22.48 1.74 5.00
CA THR A 212 -21.28 1.06 4.55
C THR A 212 -20.93 -0.11 5.46
N PHE A 213 -20.87 -1.31 4.87
CA PHE A 213 -20.54 -2.57 5.51
C PHE A 213 -19.07 -2.90 5.29
N THR A 214 -18.37 -3.29 6.35
CA THR A 214 -17.00 -3.80 6.27
C THR A 214 -16.78 -4.89 7.33
N PHE A 215 -15.61 -5.51 7.28
CA PHE A 215 -15.18 -6.50 8.28
C PHE A 215 -13.68 -6.37 8.55
N SER A 216 -13.23 -6.98 9.64
CA SER A 216 -11.82 -7.13 9.99
C SER A 216 -11.52 -8.59 10.27
N THR A 217 -10.33 -9.04 9.88
CA THR A 217 -9.86 -10.41 10.13
C THR A 217 -8.72 -10.39 11.15
N SER A 218 -8.70 -11.38 12.04
CA SER A 218 -7.67 -11.54 13.06
C SER A 218 -7.18 -12.98 13.15
N PHE A 219 -5.88 -13.15 13.39
CA PHE A 219 -5.31 -14.44 13.72
C PHE A 219 -5.69 -14.91 15.14
N THR A 220 -6.22 -14.01 15.98
CA THR A 220 -6.72 -14.29 17.32
C THR A 220 -8.24 -14.17 17.39
N ILE A 221 -8.87 -14.78 18.40
CA ILE A 221 -10.32 -14.70 18.60
C ILE A 221 -10.71 -13.28 19.07
N PRO A 222 -11.76 -12.66 18.50
CA PRO A 222 -12.58 -13.14 17.39
C PRO A 222 -11.88 -13.01 16.02
N HIS A 223 -11.88 -14.08 15.24
CA HIS A 223 -11.17 -14.15 13.95
C HIS A 223 -11.79 -13.27 12.86
N LEU A 224 -13.08 -12.95 12.97
CA LEU A 224 -13.81 -12.13 12.02
C LEU A 224 -14.78 -11.24 12.80
N SER A 225 -14.71 -9.94 12.55
CA SER A 225 -15.61 -8.94 13.12
C SER A 225 -16.26 -8.14 12.00
N PHE A 226 -17.56 -7.90 12.08
CA PHE A 226 -18.31 -7.11 11.10
C PHE A 226 -18.63 -5.73 11.68
N PHE A 227 -18.62 -4.71 10.81
CA PHE A 227 -18.86 -3.31 11.17
C PHE A 227 -19.78 -2.63 10.18
N LEU A 228 -20.54 -1.69 10.72
CA LEU A 228 -21.47 -0.83 10.00
C LEU A 228 -21.11 0.62 10.30
N SER A 229 -21.02 1.45 9.27
CA SER A 229 -21.12 2.90 9.43
C SER A 229 -22.42 3.38 8.82
N LEU A 230 -23.15 4.18 9.62
CA LEU A 230 -24.19 5.09 9.15
C LEU A 230 -23.54 6.33 8.53
#